data_AF-A0A351TG76-F1
#
_entry.id   AF-A0A351TG76-F1
#
_cell.length_a   1.000
_cell.length_b   1.000
_cell.length_c   1.000
_cell.angle_alpha   90.00
_cell.angle_beta   90.00
_cell.angle_gamma   90.00
#
_symmetry.space_group_name_H-M   'P 1'
#
loop_
_entity.id
_entity.type
_entity.pdbx_description
1 polymer ?
#
loop_
_entity_poly.entity_id
_entity_poly.type
_entity_poly.pdbx_seq_one_letter_code
_entity_poly.pdbx_strand_id
1 'polypeptide(L)'
;MKRLLYNTVVISAEWTDKAVDGKNFTVALQLTVFLFSIIWHWNETMMSNSFFSTGNKTLAVAVQNASDENTVAGIVATGLYEEVGRNLQARQGTAYAAMLLFIIPPLILYIFTQKYFVEGVESSGIKG
;
A
#
# COMPACT_ATOMS: atom_id res chain seq x y z
N MET A 1 -8.12 21.24 54.05
CA MET A 1 -9.23 20.75 53.18
C MET A 1 -9.07 21.19 51.72
N LYS A 2 -8.91 22.49 51.38
CA LYS A 2 -8.73 22.97 49.99
C LYS A 2 -7.56 22.34 49.20
N ARG A 3 -6.43 22.04 49.86
CA ARG A 3 -5.23 21.46 49.22
C ARG A 3 -5.41 20.00 48.77
N LEU A 4 -6.26 19.24 49.45
CA LEU A 4 -6.56 17.85 49.08
C LEU A 4 -7.46 17.81 47.85
N LEU A 5 -8.49 18.66 47.80
CA LEU A 5 -9.36 18.81 46.64
C LEU A 5 -8.58 19.26 45.39
N TYR A 6 -7.64 20.19 45.55
CA TYR A 6 -6.77 20.63 44.46
C TYR A 6 -5.93 19.48 43.89
N ASN A 7 -5.26 18.70 44.75
CA ASN A 7 -4.48 17.55 44.30
C ASN A 7 -5.34 16.50 43.59
N THR A 8 -6.55 16.21 44.08
CA THR A 8 -7.43 15.23 43.44
C THR A 8 -7.88 15.69 42.04
N VAL A 9 -8.19 16.98 41.87
CA VAL A 9 -8.56 17.53 40.56
C VAL A 9 -7.39 17.52 39.58
N VAL A 10 -6.18 17.90 40.03
CA VAL A 10 -4.97 17.90 39.19
C VAL A 10 -4.61 16.47 38.76
N ILE A 11 -4.62 15.52 39.68
CA ILE A 11 -4.34 14.11 39.38
C ILE A 11 -5.38 13.58 38.39
N SER A 12 -6.67 13.88 38.59
CA SER A 12 -7.73 13.45 37.65
C SER A 12 -7.53 14.01 36.23
N ALA A 13 -7.06 15.26 36.10
CA ALA A 13 -6.74 15.88 34.81
C ALA A 13 -5.54 15.20 34.13
N GLU A 14 -4.47 14.90 34.88
CA GLU A 14 -3.30 14.19 34.33
C GLU A 14 -3.64 12.79 33.83
N TRP A 15 -4.50 12.04 34.54
CA TRP A 15 -4.96 10.73 34.09
C TRP A 15 -5.82 10.81 32.82
N THR A 16 -6.60 11.88 32.66
CA THR A 16 -7.43 12.06 31.46
C THR A 16 -6.58 12.41 30.24
N ASP A 17 -5.59 13.29 30.37
CA ASP A 17 -4.67 13.61 29.27
C ASP A 17 -3.85 12.38 28.84
N LYS A 18 -3.30 11.62 29.79
CA LYS A 18 -2.57 10.37 29.48
C LYS A 18 -3.45 9.32 28.78
N ALA A 19 -4.74 9.25 29.13
CA ALA A 19 -5.68 8.35 28.48
C ALA A 19 -6.02 8.79 27.05
N VAL A 20 -6.13 10.10 26.79
CA VAL A 20 -6.36 10.66 25.45
C VAL A 20 -5.13 10.44 24.56
N ASP A 21 -3.92 10.72 25.05
CA ASP A 21 -2.67 10.49 24.31
C ASP A 21 -2.47 9.01 23.97
N GLY A 22 -2.71 8.10 24.93
CA GLY A 22 -2.62 6.66 24.68
C GLY A 22 -3.61 6.18 23.60
N LYS A 23 -4.79 6.78 23.52
CA LYS A 23 -5.79 6.48 22.49
C LYS A 23 -5.34 6.95 21.10
N ASN A 24 -4.80 8.16 20.99
CA ASN A 24 -4.29 8.71 19.74
C ASN A 24 -3.12 7.88 19.20
N PHE A 25 -2.22 7.44 20.08
CA PHE A 25 -1.12 6.54 19.74
C PHE A 25 -1.61 5.20 19.18
N THR A 26 -2.58 4.58 19.85
CA THR A 26 -3.12 3.28 19.44
C THR A 26 -3.76 3.35 18.05
N VAL A 27 -4.46 4.45 17.75
CA VAL A 27 -5.07 4.67 16.43
C VAL A 27 -4.00 4.83 15.34
N ALA A 28 -2.92 5.56 15.61
CA ALA A 28 -1.81 5.70 14.67
C ALA A 28 -1.18 4.33 14.32
N LEU A 29 -0.92 3.48 15.31
CA LEU A 29 -0.37 2.13 15.08
C LEU A 29 -1.33 1.19 14.33
N GLN A 30 -2.63 1.26 14.62
CA GLN A 30 -3.62 0.48 13.87
C GLN A 30 -3.64 0.87 12.39
N LEU A 31 -3.54 2.18 12.09
CA LEU A 31 -3.46 2.69 10.73
C LEU A 31 -2.17 2.25 10.04
N THR A 32 -1.01 2.27 10.71
CA THR A 32 0.24 1.83 10.07
C THR A 32 0.22 0.34 9.71
N VAL A 33 -0.26 -0.53 10.61
CA VAL A 33 -0.39 -1.97 10.33
C VAL A 33 -1.40 -2.24 9.22
N PHE A 34 -2.53 -1.52 9.22
CA PHE A 34 -3.54 -1.63 8.19
C PHE A 34 -3.00 -1.25 6.80
N LEU A 35 -2.28 -0.13 6.69
CA LEU A 35 -1.67 0.32 5.45
C LEU A 35 -0.64 -0.68 4.93
N PHE A 36 0.24 -1.14 5.82
CA PHE A 36 1.25 -2.14 5.45
C PHE A 36 0.59 -3.42 4.93
N SER A 37 -0.48 -3.88 5.58
CA SER A 37 -1.26 -5.04 5.12
C SER A 37 -1.87 -4.83 3.73
N ILE A 38 -2.47 -3.65 3.47
CA ILE A 38 -3.02 -3.33 2.14
C ILE A 38 -1.93 -3.37 1.08
N ILE A 39 -0.81 -2.69 1.30
CA ILE A 39 0.28 -2.61 0.31
C ILE A 39 0.86 -4.00 0.03
N TRP A 40 0.99 -4.81 1.08
CA TRP A 40 1.43 -6.20 0.96
C TRP A 40 0.49 -7.02 0.07
N HIS A 41 -0.81 -6.99 0.34
CA HIS A 41 -1.79 -7.74 -0.45
C HIS A 41 -2.04 -7.14 -1.83
N TRP A 42 -1.84 -5.82 -2.00
CA TRP A 42 -1.99 -5.13 -3.28
C TRP A 42 -1.01 -5.66 -4.32
N ASN A 43 0.24 -5.94 -3.92
CA ASN A 43 1.30 -6.43 -4.79
C ASN A 43 1.38 -7.97 -4.86
N GLU A 44 0.42 -8.68 -4.29
CA GLU A 44 0.42 -10.14 -4.26
C GLU A 44 0.08 -10.72 -5.64
N THR A 45 0.99 -11.53 -6.20
CA THR A 45 0.78 -12.22 -7.48
C THR A 45 1.00 -13.72 -7.43
N MET A 46 1.74 -14.23 -6.45
CA MET A 46 2.19 -15.63 -6.44
C MET A 46 1.02 -16.57 -6.11
N MET A 47 0.36 -16.30 -5.00
CA MET A 47 -0.79 -17.02 -4.50
C MET A 47 -2.01 -16.76 -5.40
N SER A 48 -2.18 -15.52 -5.86
CA SER A 48 -3.21 -15.15 -6.84
C SER A 48 -3.09 -15.95 -8.14
N ASN A 49 -1.89 -16.14 -8.68
CA ASN A 49 -1.69 -16.99 -9.87
C ASN A 49 -1.99 -18.46 -9.60
N SER A 50 -1.69 -18.96 -8.40
CA SER A 50 -1.97 -20.35 -8.04
C SER A 50 -3.47 -20.64 -7.87
N PHE A 51 -4.22 -19.74 -7.25
CA PHE A 51 -5.65 -19.92 -7.00
C PHE A 51 -6.54 -19.51 -8.19
N PHE A 52 -6.14 -18.49 -8.94
CA PHE A 52 -6.89 -17.97 -10.09
C PHE A 52 -6.17 -18.33 -11.41
N SER A 53 -5.78 -19.58 -11.55
CA SER A 53 -5.04 -20.08 -12.74
C SER A 53 -5.88 -20.02 -14.02
N THR A 54 -7.22 -20.10 -13.91
CA THR A 54 -8.14 -20.10 -15.05
C THR A 54 -9.33 -19.18 -14.77
N GLY A 55 -9.61 -18.24 -15.67
CA GLY A 55 -10.73 -17.27 -15.54
C GLY A 55 -10.29 -15.88 -15.09
N ASN A 56 -10.99 -15.30 -14.12
CA ASN A 56 -10.79 -13.91 -13.68
C ASN A 56 -9.47 -13.78 -12.90
N LYS A 57 -8.51 -13.05 -13.46
CA LYS A 57 -7.24 -12.74 -12.80
C LYS A 57 -7.35 -11.47 -11.95
N THR A 58 -6.58 -11.39 -10.88
CA THR A 58 -6.46 -10.15 -10.09
C THR A 58 -5.75 -9.07 -10.90
N LEU A 59 -5.96 -7.80 -10.53
CA LEU A 59 -5.35 -6.67 -11.23
C LEU A 59 -3.81 -6.74 -11.22
N ALA A 60 -3.22 -7.12 -10.09
CA ALA A 60 -1.76 -7.29 -9.95
C ALA A 60 -1.22 -8.34 -10.94
N VAL A 61 -1.92 -9.47 -11.08
CA VAL A 61 -1.58 -10.52 -12.03
C VAL A 61 -1.80 -10.07 -13.48
N ALA A 62 -2.86 -9.31 -13.76
CA ALA A 62 -3.12 -8.77 -15.10
C ALA A 62 -2.02 -7.81 -15.56
N VAL A 63 -1.56 -6.93 -14.66
CA VAL A 63 -0.44 -6.00 -14.92
C VAL A 63 0.87 -6.78 -15.12
N GLN A 64 1.16 -7.77 -14.29
CA GLN A 64 2.33 -8.64 -14.43
C GLN A 64 2.36 -9.37 -15.79
N ASN A 65 1.23 -9.93 -16.22
CA ASN A 65 1.13 -10.61 -17.51
C ASN A 65 1.23 -9.63 -18.70
N ALA A 66 0.73 -8.40 -18.56
CA ALA A 66 0.85 -7.39 -19.60
C ALA A 66 2.32 -6.99 -19.86
N SER A 67 3.18 -7.13 -18.85
CA SER A 67 4.61 -6.83 -18.91
C SER A 67 5.51 -8.03 -19.24
N ASP A 68 4.96 -9.23 -19.43
CA ASP A 68 5.76 -10.44 -19.64
C ASP A 68 6.38 -10.47 -21.05
N GLU A 69 7.69 -10.24 -21.11
CA GLU A 69 8.50 -10.18 -22.33
C GLU A 69 8.47 -11.48 -23.15
N ASN A 70 8.14 -12.62 -22.54
CA ASN A 70 8.06 -13.90 -23.26
C ASN A 70 6.92 -13.92 -24.28
N THR A 71 5.83 -13.20 -24.03
CA THR A 71 4.77 -13.03 -25.03
C THR A 71 5.20 -12.15 -26.20
N VAL A 72 6.14 -11.23 -25.98
CA VAL A 72 6.74 -10.38 -27.02
C VAL A 72 7.75 -11.19 -27.84
N ALA A 73 8.61 -11.97 -27.19
CA ALA A 73 9.63 -12.80 -27.83
C ALA A 73 9.03 -13.88 -28.76
N GLY A 74 7.92 -14.52 -28.37
CA GLY A 74 7.23 -15.50 -29.20
C GLY A 74 6.69 -14.94 -30.53
N ILE A 75 6.36 -13.64 -30.56
CA ILE A 75 5.88 -12.97 -31.78
C ILE A 75 7.02 -12.58 -32.70
N VAL A 76 8.17 -12.18 -32.14
CA VAL A 76 9.39 -11.91 -32.92
C VAL A 76 9.91 -13.20 -33.57
N ALA A 77 9.88 -14.32 -32.84
CA ALA A 77 10.37 -15.61 -33.29
C ALA A 77 9.54 -16.24 -34.44
N THR A 78 8.29 -15.82 -34.64
CA THR A 78 7.39 -16.35 -35.70
C THR A 78 7.50 -15.61 -37.03
N GLY A 79 8.40 -14.61 -37.16
CA GLY A 79 8.65 -13.91 -38.42
C GLY A 79 7.60 -12.87 -38.81
N LEU A 80 6.58 -12.65 -37.97
CA LEU A 80 5.50 -11.67 -38.15
C LEU A 80 5.91 -10.23 -37.78
N TYR A 81 7.21 -9.95 -37.67
CA TYR A 81 7.73 -8.72 -37.07
C TYR A 81 7.37 -7.44 -37.83
N GLU A 82 7.25 -7.46 -39.16
CA GLU A 82 6.90 -6.25 -39.92
C GLU A 82 5.43 -5.81 -39.73
N GLU A 83 4.52 -6.76 -39.54
CA GLU A 83 3.10 -6.46 -39.29
C GLU A 83 2.81 -6.25 -37.79
N VAL A 84 3.56 -6.94 -36.93
CA VAL A 84 3.36 -6.95 -35.48
C VAL A 84 4.32 -6.02 -34.71
N GLY A 85 5.42 -5.55 -35.29
CA GLY A 85 6.39 -4.67 -34.64
C GLY A 85 5.80 -3.35 -34.15
N ARG A 86 4.88 -2.75 -34.92
CA ARG A 86 4.09 -1.58 -34.49
C ARG A 86 3.15 -1.90 -33.31
N ASN A 87 2.59 -3.12 -33.32
CA ASN A 87 1.74 -3.61 -32.24
C ASN A 87 2.55 -3.92 -30.97
N LEU A 88 3.81 -4.33 -31.08
CA LEU A 88 4.69 -4.55 -29.91
C LEU A 88 4.94 -3.26 -29.13
N GLN A 89 5.25 -2.17 -29.82
CA GLN A 89 5.52 -0.88 -29.18
C GLN A 89 4.26 -0.30 -28.51
N ALA A 90 3.10 -0.41 -29.17
CA ALA A 90 1.81 -0.05 -28.59
C ALA A 90 1.45 -0.92 -27.36
N ARG A 91 1.77 -2.21 -27.41
CA ARG A 91 1.51 -3.16 -26.33
C ARG A 91 2.41 -2.91 -25.12
N GLN A 92 3.69 -2.61 -25.33
CA GLN A 92 4.60 -2.15 -24.27
C GLN A 92 4.13 -0.83 -23.65
N GLY A 93 3.71 0.14 -24.48
CA GLY A 93 3.12 1.39 -24.00
C GLY A 93 1.89 1.17 -23.13
N THR A 94 1.04 0.21 -23.51
CA THR A 94 -0.14 -0.19 -22.72
C THR A 94 0.27 -0.84 -21.39
N ALA A 95 1.31 -1.69 -21.39
CA ALA A 95 1.83 -2.31 -20.17
C ALA A 95 2.37 -1.27 -19.18
N TYR A 96 3.18 -0.32 -19.64
CA TYR A 96 3.69 0.77 -18.79
C TYR A 96 2.58 1.69 -18.27
N ALA A 97 1.59 2.01 -19.12
CA ALA A 97 0.42 2.76 -18.68
C ALA A 97 -0.36 2.01 -17.59
N ALA A 98 -0.53 0.68 -17.73
CA ALA A 98 -1.18 -0.15 -16.73
C ALA A 98 -0.41 -0.17 -15.40
N MET A 99 0.92 -0.22 -15.43
CA MET A 99 1.76 -0.10 -14.22
C MET A 99 1.60 1.26 -13.53
N LEU A 100 1.58 2.36 -14.30
CA LEU A 100 1.36 3.70 -13.77
C LEU A 100 -0.02 3.82 -13.12
N LEU A 101 -1.06 3.27 -13.74
CA LEU A 101 -2.40 3.25 -13.15
C LEU A 101 -2.47 2.36 -11.90
N PHE A 102 -1.72 1.27 -11.87
CA PHE A 102 -1.69 0.33 -10.74
C PHE A 102 -1.06 0.93 -9.46
N ILE A 103 -0.10 1.84 -9.60
CA ILE A 103 0.55 2.50 -8.45
C ILE A 103 -0.24 3.71 -7.91
N ILE A 104 -1.21 4.24 -8.67
CA ILE A 104 -2.01 5.41 -8.26
C ILE A 104 -2.79 5.16 -6.97
N PRO A 105 -3.56 4.06 -6.77
CA PRO A 105 -4.33 3.88 -5.54
C PRO A 105 -3.45 3.78 -4.28
N PRO A 106 -2.34 3.02 -4.27
CA PRO A 106 -1.38 3.06 -3.16
C PRO A 106 -0.80 4.47 -2.92
N LEU A 107 -0.46 5.22 -3.97
CA LEU A 107 0.05 6.59 -3.84
C LEU A 107 -0.96 7.53 -3.18
N ILE A 108 -2.22 7.46 -3.58
CA ILE A 108 -3.30 8.24 -2.98
C ILE A 108 -3.43 7.92 -1.49
N LEU A 109 -3.43 6.62 -1.13
CA LEU A 109 -3.46 6.20 0.27
C LEU A 109 -2.30 6.80 1.05
N TYR A 110 -1.08 6.74 0.51
CA TYR A 110 0.11 7.33 1.14
C TYR A 110 -0.03 8.83 1.39
N ILE A 111 -0.53 9.60 0.42
CA ILE A 111 -0.71 11.05 0.59
C ILE A 111 -1.63 11.36 1.79
N PHE A 112 -2.72 10.61 1.95
CA PHE A 112 -3.64 10.82 3.07
C PHE A 112 -3.13 10.29 4.41
N THR A 113 -2.30 9.24 4.39
CA THR A 113 -1.83 8.60 5.63
C THR A 113 -0.43 8.96 6.08
N GLN A 114 0.32 9.73 5.28
CA GLN A 114 1.67 10.20 5.58
C GLN A 114 1.81 10.78 6.99
N LYS A 115 0.85 11.63 7.40
CA LYS A 115 0.87 12.29 8.72
C LYS A 115 0.79 11.28 9.87
N TYR A 116 -0.14 10.33 9.79
CA TYR A 116 -0.32 9.29 10.81
C TYR A 116 0.86 8.32 10.88
N PHE A 117 1.55 8.11 9.76
CA PHE A 117 2.75 7.28 9.71
C PHE A 117 3.92 7.94 10.44
N VAL A 118 4.12 9.25 10.25
CA VAL A 118 5.15 10.02 10.98
C VAL A 118 4.84 10.04 12.48
N GLU A 119 3.59 10.34 12.86
CA GLU A 119 3.15 10.32 14.27
C GLU A 119 3.29 8.92 14.90
N GLY A 120 3.00 7.85 14.15
CA GLY A 120 3.18 6.46 14.60
C GLY A 120 4.64 6.05 14.78
N VAL A 121 5.54 6.48 13.89
CA VAL A 121 6.98 6.20 14.00
C VAL A 121 7.60 6.98 15.17
N GLU A 122 7.29 8.27 15.29
CA GLU A 122 7.81 9.15 16.37
C GLU A 122 7.36 8.67 17.76
N SER A 123 6.14 8.14 17.87
CA SER A 123 5.59 7.61 19.12
C SER A 123 6.02 6.18 19.42
N SER A 124 6.39 5.37 18.42
CA SER A 124 6.97 4.03 18.60
C SER A 124 8.42 4.03 19.08
N GLY A 125 9.03 5.23 19.19
CA GLY A 125 10.45 5.47 19.40
C GLY A 125 11.19 4.38 20.17
N ILE A 126 11.97 3.58 19.43
CA ILE A 126 13.38 3.37 19.78
C ILE A 126 13.98 4.79 19.76
N LYS A 127 13.88 5.48 20.90
CA LYS A 127 14.65 6.70 21.12
C LYS A 127 16.11 6.25 21.25
N GLY A 128 16.91 6.56 20.23
CA GLY A 128 18.35 6.70 20.43
C GLY A 128 18.64 7.85 21.38
#